data_AF-A0A2V9FY22-F1
#
_entry.id   AF-A0A2V9FY22-F1
#
_cell.length_a   1.000
_cell.length_b   1.000
_cell.length_c   1.000
_cell.angle_alpha   90.00
_cell.angle_beta   90.00
_cell.angle_gamma   90.00
#
_symmetry.space_group_name_H-M   'P 1'
#
loop_
_entity.id
_entity.type
_entity.pdbx_description
1 polymer ?
#
loop_
_entity_poly.entity_id
_entity_poly.type
_entity_poly.pdbx_seq_one_letter_code
_entity_poly.pdbx_strand_id
1 'polypeptide(L)' 'MPVDAPKSIRYFDFASKQVRQIFEVDKDFQDSLSVSPDGRWIPYTQTVEANSDIMRVENFR' A
#
# COMPACT_ATOMS: atom_id res chain seq x y z
N MET A 1 15.97 -6.35 -10.92
CA MET A 1 15.66 -5.14 -10.13
C MET A 1 16.11 -5.43 -8.70
N PRO A 2 16.83 -4.54 -8.01
CA PRO A 2 17.17 -4.76 -6.60
C PRO A 2 15.86 -4.88 -5.81
N VAL A 3 15.74 -5.93 -5.00
CA VAL A 3 14.53 -6.27 -4.25
C VAL A 3 14.25 -5.33 -3.07
N ASP A 4 15.20 -4.45 -2.73
CA ASP A 4 15.17 -3.63 -1.51
C ASP A 4 15.02 -2.11 -1.76
N ALA A 5 14.66 -1.68 -2.97
CA ALA A 5 14.35 -0.26 -3.18
C ALA A 5 12.98 0.07 -2.55
N PRO A 6 12.87 1.14 -1.72
CA PRO A 6 11.61 1.54 -1.13
C PRO A 6 10.57 1.81 -2.24
N LYS A 7 9.36 1.30 -2.04
CA LYS A 7 8.23 1.54 -2.95
C LYS A 7 7.72 2.96 -2.75
N SER A 8 7.22 3.60 -3.81
CA SER A 8 6.65 4.95 -3.69
C SER A 8 5.39 5.11 -4.53
N ILE A 9 4.48 5.93 -4.03
CA ILE A 9 3.34 6.43 -4.80
C ILE A 9 3.74 7.75 -5.45
N ARG A 10 3.60 7.80 -6.79
CA ARG A 10 3.95 8.95 -7.61
C ARG A 10 2.75 9.41 -8.41
N TYR A 11 2.65 10.72 -8.59
CA TYR A 11 1.63 11.37 -9.39
C TYR A 11 2.21 11.79 -10.73
N PHE A 12 1.55 11.39 -11.81
CA PHE A 12 1.84 11.86 -13.15
C PHE A 12 0.89 12.99 -13.52
N ASP A 13 1.46 14.18 -13.73
CA ASP A 13 0.74 15.35 -14.21
C ASP A 13 0.68 15.31 -15.74
N PHE A 14 -0.53 15.17 -16.31
CA PHE A 14 -0.71 15.07 -17.76
C PHE A 14 -0.45 16.37 -18.51
N ALA A 15 -0.67 17.52 -17.86
CA ALA A 15 -0.50 18.82 -18.51
C ALA A 15 0.99 19.14 -18.71
N SER A 16 1.80 18.90 -17.68
CA SER A 16 3.24 19.13 -17.68
C SER A 16 4.07 17.93 -18.11
N LYS A 17 3.47 16.73 -18.16
CA LYS A 17 4.14 15.42 -18.38
C LYS A 17 5.23 15.13 -17.34
N GLN A 18 5.07 15.68 -16.14
CA GLN A 18 6.04 15.51 -15.05
C GLN A 18 5.53 14.47 -14.04
N VAL A 19 6.48 13.76 -13.43
CA VAL A 19 6.23 12.84 -12.32
C VAL A 19 6.70 13.49 -11.04
N ARG A 20 5.85 13.52 -10.01
CA ARG A 20 6.23 13.92 -8.64
C ARG A 20 5.94 12.82 -7.64
N GLN A 21 6.81 12.64 -6.66
CA GLN A 21 6.57 11.73 -5.54
C GLN A 21 5.54 12.32 -4.59
N ILE A 22 4.59 11.49 -4.13
CA ILE A 22 3.64 11.88 -3.08
C ILE A 22 4.14 11.39 -1.73
N PHE A 23 4.48 10.10 -1.63
CA PHE A 23 5.07 9.50 -0.42
C PHE A 23 5.78 8.17 -0.73
N GLU A 24 6.65 7.76 0.20
CA GLU A 24 7.28 6.44 0.24
C GLU A 24 6.40 5.47 1.05
N VAL A 25 6.33 4.22 0.62
CA VAL A 25 5.51 3.20 1.27
C VAL A 25 6.44 2.20 1.95
N ASP A 26 6.31 2.14 3.28
CA ASP A 26 7.15 1.29 4.14
C ASP A 26 6.74 -0.20 4.11
N LYS A 27 5.55 -0.51 3.62
CA LYS A 27 4.99 -1.87 3.54
C LYS A 27 4.37 -2.13 2.20
N ASP A 28 4.25 -3.41 1.86
CA ASP A 28 3.52 -3.82 0.67
C ASP A 28 2.07 -3.35 0.72
N PHE A 29 1.65 -2.73 -0.37
CA PHE A 29 0.26 -2.40 -0.64
C PHE A 29 -0.26 -3.36 -1.70
N GLN A 30 -1.52 -3.79 -1.57
CA GLN A 30 -2.17 -4.67 -2.55
C GLN A 30 -2.66 -3.87 -3.77
N ASP A 31 -3.23 -4.56 -4.75
CA ASP A 31 -3.61 -4.02 -6.07
C ASP A 31 -4.74 -2.96 -6.06
N SER A 32 -5.10 -2.38 -4.91
CA SER A 32 -6.19 -1.42 -4.77
C SER A 32 -5.70 -0.01 -4.41
N LEU A 33 -5.88 0.90 -5.35
CA LEU A 33 -5.61 2.34 -5.24
C LEU A 33 -6.74 3.12 -5.92
N SER A 34 -7.25 4.17 -5.29
CA SER A 34 -8.17 5.10 -5.95
C SER A 34 -7.90 6.55 -5.54
N VAL A 35 -8.62 7.50 -6.14
CA VAL A 35 -8.50 8.93 -5.86
C VAL A 35 -9.90 9.48 -5.60
N SER A 36 -10.06 10.31 -4.56
CA SER A 36 -11.34 10.95 -4.27
C SER A 36 -11.75 11.93 -5.38
N PRO A 37 -13.07 12.16 -5.59
CA PRO A 37 -13.54 13.10 -6.62
C PRO A 37 -13.02 14.53 -6.45
N ASP A 38 -12.72 14.94 -5.22
CA ASP A 38 -12.16 16.26 -4.91
C ASP A 38 -10.62 16.32 -5.02
N GLY A 39 -9.97 15.21 -5.39
CA GLY A 39 -8.52 15.12 -5.57
C GLY A 39 -7.69 15.26 -4.30
N ARG A 40 -8.30 15.28 -3.12
CA ARG A 40 -7.59 15.50 -1.83
C ARG A 40 -7.13 14.21 -1.16
N TRP A 41 -7.72 13.07 -1.53
CA TRP A 41 -7.45 11.79 -0.87
C TRP A 41 -7.08 10.71 -1.87
N ILE A 42 -6.14 9.86 -1.46
CA ILE A 42 -5.73 8.65 -2.17
C ILE A 42 -5.90 7.49 -1.19
N PRO A 43 -7.06 6.82 -1.14
CA PRO A 43 -7.21 5.58 -0.39
C PRO A 43 -6.40 4.45 -1.06
N TYR A 44 -5.69 3.68 -0.22
CA TYR A 44 -4.91 2.52 -0.62
C TYR A 44 -4.99 1.44 0.45
N THR A 45 -4.83 0.18 0.07
CA THR A 45 -4.77 -0.93 1.03
C THR A 45 -3.33 -1.25 1.37
N GLN A 46 -2.99 -1.20 2.66
CA GLN A 46 -1.69 -1.66 3.15
C GLN A 46 -1.86 -3.02 3.81
N THR A 47 -0.97 -3.97 3.52
CA THR A 47 -0.89 -5.19 4.30
C THR A 47 -0.20 -4.85 5.62
N VAL A 48 -0.99 -4.77 6.68
CA VAL A 48 -0.47 -4.81 8.05
C VAL A 48 -0.30 -6.28 8.39
N GLU A 49 0.86 -6.64 8.96
CA GLU A 49 1.29 -8.02 9.26
C GLU A 49 0.13 -8.96 9.59
N ALA A 50 0.01 -10.05 8.83
CA ALA A 50 -0.90 -11.14 9.14
C ALA A 50 -0.31 -11.94 10.31
N ASN A 51 -0.49 -11.44 11.54
CA ASN A 51 -0.12 -12.20 12.72
C ASN A 51 -0.98 -13.46 12.78
N SER A 52 -0.33 -14.61 12.62
CA SER A 52 -0.94 -15.92 12.75
C SER A 52 -0.44 -16.55 14.03
N ASP A 53 -1.23 -16.46 15.10
CA ASP A 53 -0.93 -17.18 16.34
C ASP A 53 -1.42 -18.62 16.24
N ILE A 54 -0.54 -19.57 16.59
CA ILE A 54 -0.93 -20.97 16.73
C ILE A 54 -1.53 -21.14 18.13
N MET A 55 -2.85 -21.27 18.21
CA MET A 55 -3.55 -21.58 19.45
C MET A 55 -3.76 -23.10 19.57
N ARG A 56 -3.26 -23.70 20.65
CA ARG A 56 -3.51 -25.11 20.97
C ARG A 56 -4.87 -25.22 21.64
N VAL A 57 -5.82 -25.92 21.03
CA VAL A 57 -7.09 -26.27 21.67
C VAL A 57 -6.99 -27.65 22.28
N GLU A 58 -7.23 -27.72 23.59
CA GLU A 58 -7.38 -28.98 24.32
C GLU A 58 -8.87 -29.29 24.52
N ASN A 59 -9.23 -30.57 24.51
CA ASN A 59 -10.58 -31.08 24.82
C ASN A 59 -11.72 -30.62 23.89
N PHE A 60 -11.50 -30.59 22.56
CA PHE A 60 -12.61 -30.53 21.61
C PHE A 60 -13.47 -31.79 21.75
N ARG A 61 -14.74 -31.65 22.13
CA ARG A 61 -15.75 -32.72 22.16
C ARG A 61 -16.70 -32.58 20.98
#